data_AF-A0A519MR45-F1
#
_entry.id   AF-A0A519MR45-F1
#
_cell.length_a   1.000
_cell.length_b   1.000
_cell.length_c   1.000
_cell.angle_alpha   90.00
_cell.angle_beta   90.00
_cell.angle_gamma   90.00
#
_symmetry.space_group_name_H-M   'P 1'
#
loop_
_entity.id
_entity.type
_entity.pdbx_description
1 polymer ?
#
loop_
_entity_poly.entity_id
_entity_poly.type
_entity_poly.pdbx_seq_one_letter_code
_entity_poly.pdbx_strand_id
1 'polypeptide(L)'
;IFGQARQATPNDLILLPTRTVIGTAPEGAPAPFDKFGITFPLQDQHVLTQSEVAIIKTATSAFNSSIRSVAASKELAVADMNAIMNQLVQGLRVEDGQIYTANYFSTASINTVLFSLDGIHPNARGYAVIANEIIKVINTHYNAKLPLVSAGSFPGATILPSN
;
A
#
# COMPACT_ATOMS: atom_id res chain seq x y z
N ILE A 1 21.39 25.69 -2.85
CA ILE A 1 20.37 24.79 -2.26
C ILE A 1 18.96 25.36 -2.43
N PHE A 2 18.60 26.47 -1.77
CA PHE A 2 17.22 27.01 -1.86
C PHE A 2 16.78 27.43 -3.28
N GLY A 3 17.67 28.03 -4.08
CA GLY A 3 17.37 28.41 -5.47
C GLY A 3 17.30 27.23 -6.48
N GLN A 4 17.57 26.00 -6.03
CA GLN A 4 17.49 24.77 -6.83
C GLN A 4 16.34 23.86 -6.39
N ALA A 5 15.64 24.22 -5.30
CA ALA A 5 14.54 23.42 -4.79
C ALA A 5 13.28 23.62 -5.66
N ARG A 6 12.65 22.51 -6.05
CA ARG A 6 11.34 22.54 -6.71
C ARG A 6 10.24 22.75 -5.66
N GLN A 7 9.24 23.57 -5.97
CA GLN A 7 8.04 23.65 -5.15
C GLN A 7 7.21 22.37 -5.26
N ALA A 8 6.76 21.86 -4.11
CA ALA A 8 5.83 20.74 -4.06
C ALA A 8 4.46 21.14 -4.63
N THR A 9 3.79 20.19 -5.24
CA THR A 9 2.44 20.33 -5.80
C THR A 9 1.49 19.40 -5.06
N PRO A 10 0.16 19.65 -5.10
CA PRO A 10 -0.82 18.74 -4.51
C PRO A 10 -0.80 17.31 -5.09
N ASN A 11 -0.15 17.11 -6.24
CA ASN A 11 -0.02 15.80 -6.89
C ASN A 11 1.20 15.01 -6.41
N ASP A 12 2.09 15.62 -5.63
CA ASP A 12 3.26 14.93 -5.09
C ASP A 12 2.88 14.11 -3.87
N LEU A 13 3.37 12.87 -3.82
CA LEU A 13 3.05 11.94 -2.73
C LEU A 13 4.20 11.93 -1.72
N ILE A 14 3.93 12.38 -0.49
CA ILE A 14 4.87 12.28 0.62
C ILE A 14 4.81 10.87 1.20
N LEU A 15 5.95 10.20 1.28
CA LEU A 15 6.02 8.83 1.79
C LEU A 15 5.74 8.78 3.30
N LEU A 16 5.02 7.76 3.77
CA LEU A 16 4.71 7.62 5.20
C LEU A 16 5.97 7.59 6.11
N PRO A 17 7.08 6.91 5.73
CA PRO A 17 8.32 6.93 6.51
C PRO A 17 8.93 8.33 6.68
N THR A 18 8.61 9.29 5.80
CA THR A 18 9.10 10.68 5.89
C THR A 18 8.68 11.36 7.19
N ARG A 19 7.65 10.86 7.90
CA ARG A 19 7.20 11.37 9.21
C ARG A 19 8.34 11.56 10.20
N THR A 20 9.33 10.65 10.24
CA THR A 20 10.43 10.73 11.22
C THR A 20 11.47 11.80 10.86
N VAL A 21 11.46 12.29 9.62
CA VAL A 21 12.45 13.24 9.09
C VAL A 21 11.92 14.68 9.10
N ILE A 22 10.60 14.88 9.00
CA ILE A 22 10.00 16.21 9.01
C ILE A 22 10.42 16.97 10.28
N GLY A 23 10.94 18.18 10.12
CA GLY A 23 11.40 19.05 11.21
C GLY A 23 12.77 18.69 11.81
N THR A 24 13.42 17.63 11.35
CA THR A 24 14.79 17.29 11.77
C THR A 24 15.83 18.16 11.04
N ALA A 25 17.03 18.25 11.62
CA ALA A 25 18.14 19.05 11.09
C ALA A 25 18.96 18.27 10.05
N PRO A 26 19.09 18.76 8.80
CA PRO A 26 20.03 18.23 7.84
C PRO A 26 21.48 18.45 8.32
N GLU A 27 22.36 17.52 7.98
CA GLU A 27 23.79 17.75 8.17
C GLU A 27 24.27 18.92 7.30
N GLY A 28 25.01 19.85 7.90
CA GLY A 28 25.60 21.00 7.18
C GLY A 28 24.64 22.15 6.86
N ALA A 29 23.38 22.13 7.34
CA ALA A 29 22.46 23.26 7.18
C ALA A 29 22.52 24.21 8.39
N PRO A 30 22.69 25.54 8.19
CA PRO A 30 22.72 26.50 9.29
C PRO A 30 21.32 26.79 9.84
N ALA A 31 21.17 26.81 11.16
CA ALA A 31 19.97 27.32 11.82
C ALA A 31 19.75 28.82 11.48
N PRO A 32 18.50 29.29 11.30
CA PRO A 32 17.22 28.58 11.49
C PRO A 32 16.69 27.85 10.24
N PHE A 33 17.47 27.75 9.17
CA PHE A 33 17.07 27.16 7.89
C PHE A 33 17.38 25.66 7.79
N ASP A 34 17.30 24.95 8.92
CA ASP A 34 17.74 23.58 9.12
C ASP A 34 16.58 22.65 9.51
N LYS A 35 15.39 22.81 8.92
CA LYS A 35 14.23 21.97 9.26
C LYS A 35 13.63 21.35 8.01
N PHE A 36 13.86 20.05 7.80
CA PHE A 36 13.33 19.32 6.65
C PHE A 36 11.81 19.47 6.51
N GLY A 37 11.35 19.84 5.32
CA GLY A 37 9.93 20.07 5.00
C GLY A 37 9.33 21.35 5.58
N ILE A 38 10.09 22.17 6.33
CA ILE A 38 9.61 23.42 6.94
C ILE A 38 10.43 24.60 6.43
N THR A 39 11.72 24.67 6.80
CA THR A 39 12.65 25.73 6.38
C THR A 39 13.74 25.22 5.45
N PHE A 40 13.87 23.90 5.32
CA PHE A 40 14.77 23.20 4.41
C PHE A 40 13.96 22.24 3.51
N PRO A 41 14.22 22.19 2.19
CA PRO A 41 13.44 21.34 1.28
C PRO A 41 13.61 19.85 1.61
N LEU A 42 12.54 19.06 1.44
CA LEU A 42 12.63 17.60 1.49
C LEU A 42 13.51 17.09 0.34
N GLN A 43 14.29 16.05 0.62
CA GLN A 43 15.07 15.35 -0.39
C GLN A 43 14.19 14.44 -1.26
N ASP A 44 14.71 14.10 -2.43
CA ASP A 44 14.06 13.27 -3.45
C ASP A 44 13.46 11.97 -2.89
N GLN A 45 14.23 11.25 -2.05
CA GLN A 45 13.81 10.00 -1.42
C GLN A 45 12.53 10.07 -0.56
N HIS A 46 12.06 11.27 -0.23
CA HIS A 46 10.90 11.49 0.64
C HIS A 46 9.62 11.83 -0.12
N VAL A 47 9.72 12.11 -1.42
CA VAL A 47 8.64 12.68 -2.24
C VAL A 47 8.61 11.97 -3.59
N LEU A 48 7.46 11.37 -3.92
CA LEU A 48 7.23 10.89 -5.29
C LEU A 48 6.53 11.98 -6.10
N THR A 49 7.20 12.41 -7.16
CA THR A 49 6.64 13.32 -8.16
C THR A 49 5.63 12.62 -9.06
N GLN A 50 4.77 13.39 -9.72
CA GLN A 50 3.83 12.86 -10.71
C GLN A 50 4.51 12.03 -11.81
N SER A 51 5.70 12.45 -12.26
CA SER A 51 6.50 11.70 -13.24
C SER A 51 6.96 10.35 -12.72
N GLU A 52 7.44 10.28 -11.48
CA GLU A 52 7.87 9.02 -10.87
C GLU A 52 6.69 8.08 -10.62
N VAL A 53 5.55 8.61 -10.17
CA VAL A 53 4.31 7.84 -10.05
C VAL A 53 3.89 7.25 -11.40
N ALA A 54 4.03 8.00 -12.50
CA ALA A 54 3.74 7.48 -13.84
C ALA A 54 4.70 6.35 -14.25
N ILE A 55 6.01 6.50 -13.98
CA ILE A 55 7.01 5.47 -14.23
C ILE A 55 6.69 4.19 -13.44
N ILE A 56 6.38 4.33 -12.14
CA ILE A 56 6.01 3.20 -11.26
C ILE A 56 4.77 2.48 -11.79
N LYS A 57 3.73 3.23 -12.21
CA LYS A 57 2.51 2.65 -12.79
C LYS A 57 2.79 1.89 -14.07
N THR A 58 3.55 2.48 -15.00
CA THR A 58 3.95 1.82 -16.25
C THR A 58 4.73 0.54 -15.98
N ALA A 59 5.71 0.57 -15.08
CA ALA A 59 6.48 -0.62 -14.70
C ALA A 59 5.59 -1.69 -14.08
N THR A 60 4.68 -1.31 -13.17
CA THR A 60 3.72 -2.22 -12.53
C THR A 60 2.83 -2.90 -13.56
N SER A 61 2.27 -2.14 -14.50
CA SER A 61 1.45 -2.67 -15.59
C SER A 61 2.24 -3.62 -16.50
N ALA A 62 3.50 -3.29 -16.81
CA ALA A 62 4.37 -4.15 -17.61
C ALA A 62 4.66 -5.50 -16.90
N PHE A 63 5.01 -5.49 -15.61
CA PHE A 63 5.22 -6.71 -14.84
C PHE A 63 3.97 -7.57 -14.76
N ASN A 64 2.81 -6.97 -14.45
CA ASN A 64 1.54 -7.70 -14.40
C ASN A 64 1.16 -8.31 -15.77
N SER A 65 1.44 -7.60 -16.86
CA SER A 65 1.24 -8.12 -18.22
C SER A 65 2.12 -9.34 -18.48
N SER A 66 3.41 -9.25 -18.15
CA SER A 66 4.35 -10.36 -18.29
C SER A 66 3.95 -11.57 -17.45
N ILE A 67 3.54 -11.38 -16.20
CA ILE A 67 3.05 -12.45 -15.31
C ILE A 67 1.86 -13.17 -15.94
N ARG A 68 0.85 -12.41 -16.39
CA ARG A 68 -0.34 -12.99 -17.03
C ARG A 68 0.00 -13.71 -18.33
N SER A 69 0.88 -13.16 -19.16
CA SER A 69 1.30 -13.78 -20.42
C SER A 69 2.03 -15.10 -20.18
N VAL A 70 2.97 -15.14 -19.24
CA VAL A 70 3.71 -16.37 -18.92
C VAL A 70 2.78 -17.41 -18.30
N ALA A 71 1.88 -17.00 -17.40
CA ALA A 71 0.93 -17.91 -16.79
C ALA A 71 -0.05 -18.50 -17.82
N ALA A 72 -0.58 -17.67 -18.73
CA ALA A 72 -1.45 -18.12 -19.81
C ALA A 72 -0.74 -19.15 -20.72
N SER A 73 0.54 -18.93 -21.06
CA SER A 73 1.32 -19.88 -21.87
C SER A 73 1.55 -21.24 -21.21
N LYS A 74 1.35 -21.32 -19.89
CA LYS A 74 1.55 -22.51 -19.06
C LYS A 74 0.27 -23.02 -18.42
N GLU A 75 -0.88 -22.45 -18.81
CA GLU A 75 -2.19 -22.76 -18.22
C GLU A 75 -2.21 -22.65 -16.70
N LEU A 76 -1.50 -21.67 -16.13
CA LEU A 76 -1.43 -21.41 -14.70
C LEU A 76 -2.46 -20.36 -14.29
N ALA A 77 -3.11 -20.61 -13.15
CA ALA A 77 -4.01 -19.65 -12.53
C ALA A 77 -3.26 -18.42 -12.00
N VAL A 78 -3.84 -17.23 -12.14
CA VAL A 78 -3.27 -15.96 -11.64
C VAL A 78 -4.33 -15.18 -10.89
N ALA A 79 -4.06 -14.87 -9.62
CA ALA A 79 -4.86 -13.94 -8.85
C ALA A 79 -4.39 -12.50 -9.13
N ASP A 80 -5.23 -11.70 -9.78
CA ASP A 80 -4.90 -10.31 -10.13
C ASP A 80 -4.95 -9.41 -8.90
N MET A 81 -3.84 -9.37 -8.17
CA MET A 81 -3.70 -8.55 -6.98
C MET A 81 -3.82 -7.05 -7.28
N ASN A 82 -3.49 -6.59 -8.49
CA ASN A 82 -3.65 -5.19 -8.83
C ASN A 82 -5.15 -4.81 -8.88
N ALA A 83 -5.97 -5.65 -9.49
CA ALA A 83 -7.42 -5.48 -9.50
C ALA A 83 -8.01 -5.54 -8.09
N ILE A 84 -7.62 -6.56 -7.30
CA ILE A 84 -8.12 -6.74 -5.92
C ILE A 84 -7.75 -5.54 -5.03
N MET A 85 -6.52 -5.05 -5.11
CA MET A 85 -6.09 -3.89 -4.30
C MET A 85 -6.80 -2.60 -4.73
N ASN A 86 -7.10 -2.42 -6.03
CA ASN A 86 -7.91 -1.29 -6.49
C ASN A 86 -9.35 -1.36 -5.96
N GLN A 87 -9.93 -2.56 -5.84
CA GLN A 87 -11.24 -2.75 -5.21
C GLN A 87 -11.16 -2.48 -3.69
N LEU A 88 -10.09 -2.91 -3.02
CA LEU A 88 -9.89 -2.67 -1.59
C LEU A 88 -9.90 -1.18 -1.21
N VAL A 89 -9.42 -0.30 -2.10
CA VAL A 89 -9.50 1.16 -1.91
C VAL A 89 -10.95 1.64 -1.80
N GLN A 90 -11.87 1.02 -2.54
CA GLN A 90 -13.30 1.36 -2.53
C GLN A 90 -14.08 0.61 -1.42
N GLY A 91 -13.52 -0.50 -0.94
CA GLY A 91 -14.15 -1.42 0.00
C GLY A 91 -14.27 -2.81 -0.63
N LEU A 92 -13.56 -3.78 -0.07
CA LEU A 92 -13.56 -5.16 -0.53
C LEU A 92 -14.50 -6.00 0.33
N ARG A 93 -15.60 -6.44 -0.25
CA ARG A 93 -16.51 -7.39 0.40
C ARG A 93 -16.01 -8.81 0.20
N VAL A 94 -15.88 -9.56 1.29
CA VAL A 94 -15.41 -10.96 1.24
C VAL A 94 -16.44 -11.93 1.84
N GLU A 95 -16.09 -13.22 1.86
CA GLU A 95 -17.00 -14.34 2.19
C GLU A 95 -17.53 -14.31 3.62
N ASP A 96 -16.80 -13.69 4.56
CA ASP A 96 -17.27 -13.51 5.94
C ASP A 96 -18.35 -12.42 6.06
N GLY A 97 -18.74 -11.79 4.95
CA GLY A 97 -19.77 -10.76 4.86
C GLY A 97 -19.30 -9.36 5.22
N GLN A 98 -18.07 -9.19 5.70
CA GLN A 98 -17.48 -7.91 6.06
C GLN A 98 -17.01 -7.12 4.83
N ILE A 99 -16.87 -5.81 5.02
CA ILE A 99 -16.24 -4.91 4.05
C ILE A 99 -14.90 -4.47 4.64
N TYR A 100 -13.82 -4.91 4.00
CA TYR A 100 -12.46 -4.55 4.35
C TYR A 100 -11.97 -3.34 3.55
N THR A 101 -11.02 -2.60 4.10
CA THR A 101 -10.50 -1.38 3.48
C THR A 101 -8.98 -1.24 3.66
N ALA A 102 -8.38 -0.40 2.82
CA ALA A 102 -7.03 0.11 3.01
C ALA A 102 -6.98 1.40 3.84
N ASN A 103 -8.12 1.98 4.24
CA ASN A 103 -8.16 3.26 4.96
C ASN A 103 -7.85 3.11 6.46
N TYR A 104 -6.57 3.30 6.81
CA TYR A 104 -6.08 3.27 8.20
C TYR A 104 -6.10 4.64 8.91
N PHE A 105 -6.57 5.71 8.25
CA PHE A 105 -6.66 7.05 8.84
C PHE A 105 -8.00 7.33 9.53
N SER A 106 -8.94 6.39 9.48
CA SER A 106 -10.24 6.49 10.13
C SER A 106 -10.35 5.49 11.28
N THR A 107 -10.67 5.99 12.47
CA THR A 107 -10.95 5.14 13.64
C THR A 107 -12.21 4.29 13.44
N ALA A 108 -13.12 4.71 12.56
CA ALA A 108 -14.35 3.97 12.26
C ALA A 108 -14.10 2.69 11.42
N SER A 109 -13.00 2.64 10.67
CA SER A 109 -12.65 1.49 9.82
C SER A 109 -11.48 0.68 10.34
N ILE A 110 -10.88 1.05 11.48
CA ILE A 110 -9.65 0.44 11.98
C ILE A 110 -9.78 -1.09 12.18
N ASN A 111 -10.96 -1.56 12.57
CA ASN A 111 -11.27 -2.96 12.75
C ASN A 111 -11.43 -3.73 11.43
N THR A 112 -11.43 -3.06 10.27
CA THR A 112 -11.50 -3.67 8.94
C THR A 112 -10.37 -3.23 8.02
N VAL A 113 -9.32 -2.61 8.57
CA VAL A 113 -8.09 -2.30 7.84
C VAL A 113 -7.28 -3.56 7.58
N LEU A 114 -6.84 -3.74 6.33
CA LEU A 114 -6.00 -4.88 5.94
C LEU A 114 -4.49 -4.61 5.98
N PHE A 115 -4.06 -3.36 6.00
CA PHE A 115 -2.64 -3.00 6.09
C PHE A 115 -2.16 -2.81 7.53
N SER A 116 -0.85 -2.97 7.72
CA SER A 116 -0.15 -2.65 8.96
C SER A 116 0.09 -1.14 9.06
N LEU A 117 0.62 -0.68 10.20
CA LEU A 117 0.89 0.74 10.45
C LEU A 117 2.04 1.32 9.59
N ASP A 118 2.75 0.47 8.85
CA ASP A 118 3.76 0.90 7.87
C ASP A 118 3.14 1.33 6.53
N GLY A 119 1.84 1.07 6.31
CA GLY A 119 1.13 1.40 5.08
C GLY A 119 1.58 0.63 3.83
N ILE A 120 2.40 -0.42 4.00
CA ILE A 120 2.97 -1.20 2.89
C ILE A 120 2.59 -2.67 3.01
N HIS A 121 2.76 -3.26 4.19
CA HIS A 121 2.55 -4.70 4.37
C HIS A 121 1.14 -4.97 4.92
N PRO A 122 0.42 -5.98 4.38
CA PRO A 122 -0.78 -6.47 5.02
C PRO A 122 -0.52 -6.90 6.46
N ASN A 123 -1.51 -6.72 7.34
CA ASN A 123 -1.52 -7.35 8.65
C ASN A 123 -2.00 -8.82 8.53
N ALA A 124 -2.04 -9.58 9.62
CA ALA A 124 -2.43 -11.00 9.57
C ALA A 124 -3.80 -11.22 8.92
N ARG A 125 -4.76 -10.32 9.20
CA ARG A 125 -6.07 -10.32 8.54
C ARG A 125 -5.99 -10.00 7.05
N GLY A 126 -5.18 -9.02 6.66
CA GLY A 126 -4.93 -8.71 5.25
C GLY A 126 -4.35 -9.90 4.48
N TYR A 127 -3.39 -10.62 5.07
CA TYR A 127 -2.87 -11.85 4.47
C TYR A 127 -3.91 -12.95 4.37
N ALA A 128 -4.83 -13.07 5.33
CA ALA A 128 -5.95 -14.02 5.24
C ALA A 128 -6.88 -13.71 4.06
N VAL A 129 -7.19 -12.43 3.81
CA VAL A 129 -7.95 -12.00 2.63
C VAL A 129 -7.20 -12.33 1.33
N ILE A 130 -5.92 -11.97 1.23
CA ILE A 130 -5.10 -12.26 0.05
C ILE A 130 -5.04 -13.77 -0.23
N ALA A 131 -4.85 -14.59 0.83
CA ALA A 131 -4.83 -16.04 0.71
C ALA A 131 -6.16 -16.57 0.17
N ASN A 132 -7.29 -16.05 0.66
CA ASN A 132 -8.61 -16.42 0.15
C ASN A 132 -8.78 -16.07 -1.33
N GLU A 133 -8.34 -14.89 -1.78
CA GLU A 133 -8.42 -14.51 -3.20
C GLU A 133 -7.59 -15.43 -4.10
N ILE A 134 -6.41 -15.86 -3.62
CA ILE A 134 -5.58 -16.86 -4.32
C ILE A 134 -6.28 -18.22 -4.34
N ILE A 135 -6.84 -18.65 -3.21
CA ILE A 135 -7.56 -19.93 -3.11
C ILE A 135 -8.78 -19.96 -4.04
N LYS A 136 -9.53 -18.86 -4.17
CA LYS A 136 -10.66 -18.77 -5.11
C LYS A 136 -10.21 -19.05 -6.53
N VAL A 137 -9.14 -18.40 -6.97
CA VAL A 137 -8.59 -18.57 -8.31
C VAL A 137 -8.09 -20.00 -8.53
N ILE A 138 -7.45 -20.61 -7.52
CA ILE A 138 -7.05 -22.02 -7.56
C ILE A 138 -8.27 -22.95 -7.70
N ASN A 139 -9.29 -22.76 -6.85
CA ASN A 139 -10.50 -23.58 -6.86
C ASN A 139 -11.24 -23.47 -8.20
N THR A 140 -11.35 -22.28 -8.77
CA THR A 140 -11.99 -22.07 -10.08
C THR A 140 -11.17 -22.67 -11.23
N HIS A 141 -9.88 -22.40 -11.28
CA HIS A 141 -9.04 -22.79 -12.43
C HIS A 141 -8.71 -24.29 -12.44
N TYR A 142 -8.41 -24.86 -11.28
CA TYR A 142 -8.00 -26.27 -11.15
C TYR A 142 -9.14 -27.18 -10.68
N ASN A 143 -10.38 -26.67 -10.56
CA ASN A 143 -11.53 -27.41 -10.03
C ASN A 143 -11.25 -28.04 -8.64
N ALA A 144 -10.49 -27.33 -7.82
CA ALA A 144 -10.11 -27.74 -6.47
C ALA A 144 -11.20 -27.36 -5.44
N LYS A 145 -11.05 -27.88 -4.21
CA LYS A 145 -11.96 -27.62 -3.08
C LYS A 145 -11.18 -27.23 -1.82
N LEU A 146 -10.22 -26.33 -1.97
CA LEU A 146 -9.47 -25.79 -0.84
C LEU A 146 -10.41 -24.91 0.02
N PRO A 147 -10.41 -25.10 1.35
CA PRO A 147 -11.24 -24.31 2.23
C PRO A 147 -10.73 -22.86 2.31
N LEU A 148 -11.67 -21.92 2.41
CA LEU A 148 -11.35 -20.53 2.75
C LEU A 148 -11.23 -20.38 4.26
N VAL A 149 -10.49 -19.36 4.69
CA VAL A 149 -10.39 -18.99 6.10
C VAL A 149 -11.28 -17.79 6.39
N SER A 150 -11.80 -17.67 7.62
CA SER A 150 -12.49 -16.45 8.05
C SER A 150 -11.46 -15.37 8.35
N ALA A 151 -11.39 -14.32 7.52
CA ALA A 151 -10.42 -13.24 7.71
C ALA A 151 -10.61 -12.54 9.06
N GLY A 152 -11.87 -12.36 9.50
CA GLY A 152 -12.20 -11.77 10.79
C GLY A 152 -11.61 -12.52 12.00
N SER A 153 -11.26 -13.81 11.86
CA SER A 153 -10.62 -14.61 12.91
C SER A 153 -9.13 -14.27 13.13
N PHE A 154 -8.52 -13.49 12.24
CA PHE A 154 -7.12 -13.05 12.36
C PHE A 154 -7.03 -11.65 12.95
N PRO A 155 -5.95 -11.34 13.70
CA PRO A 155 -5.75 -10.02 14.25
C PRO A 155 -5.53 -8.96 13.15
N GLY A 156 -6.12 -7.79 13.34
CA GLY A 156 -5.92 -6.61 12.51
C GLY A 156 -4.94 -5.62 13.14
N ALA A 157 -4.99 -4.35 12.71
CA ALA A 157 -4.24 -3.28 13.35
C ALA A 157 -4.75 -3.01 14.77
N THR A 158 -3.84 -2.94 15.75
CA THR A 158 -4.14 -2.57 17.14
C THR A 158 -3.66 -1.15 17.39
N ILE A 159 -4.54 -0.29 17.89
CA ILE A 159 -4.19 1.04 18.37
C ILE A 159 -4.09 0.99 19.90
N LEU A 160 -2.95 1.41 20.44
CA LEU A 160 -2.80 1.54 21.89
C LEU A 160 -3.58 2.78 22.38
N PRO A 161 -4.26 2.71 23.53
CA PRO A 161 -4.96 3.86 24.10
C PRO A 161 -4.04 5.04 24.45
N SER A 162 -2.74 4.79 24.61
CA SER A 162 -1.71 5.77 24.89
C SER A 162 -0.39 5.39 24.21
N ASN A 163 0.39 6.40 23.80
CA ASN A 163 1.74 6.23 23.25
C ASN A 163 2.78 6.01 24.35
#